data_AF-A0A8J8ECL1-F1
#
_entry.id   AF-A0A8J8ECL1-F1
#
_cell.length_a   1.000
_cell.length_b   1.000
_cell.length_c   1.000
_cell.angle_alpha   90.00
_cell.angle_beta   90.00
_cell.angle_gamma   90.00
#
_symmetry.space_group_name_H-M   'P 1'
#
loop_
_entity.id
_entity.type
_entity.pdbx_description
1 polymer ?
#
loop_
_entity_poly.entity_id
_entity_poly.type
_entity_poly.pdbx_seq_one_letter_code
_entity_poly.pdbx_strand_id
1 'polypeptide(L)'
;MVEAVCVSIGIEIITMFFALILSLVSFRAYRRSGKRRLLLVSFGFLLYFLKEIVLWAWALIFPGFEFLDVISAILEFAMIATFFVAIATKEGKSVESQME
;
A
#
# COMPACT_ATOMS: atom_id res chain seq x y z
N MET A 1 9.81 -2.55 29.25
CA MET A 1 10.33 -1.91 28.01
C MET A 1 10.54 -2.93 26.90
N VAL A 2 11.21 -4.06 27.16
CA VAL A 2 11.45 -5.13 26.16
C VAL A 2 10.15 -5.74 25.60
N GLU A 3 9.14 -6.00 26.44
CA GLU A 3 7.87 -6.58 25.97
C GLU A 3 7.13 -5.67 24.98
N ALA A 4 7.12 -4.36 25.21
CA ALA A 4 6.49 -3.38 24.32
C ALA A 4 7.18 -3.31 22.95
N VAL A 5 8.51 -3.38 22.93
CA VAL A 5 9.30 -3.39 21.69
C VAL A 5 9.03 -4.67 20.89
N CYS A 6 8.98 -5.82 21.56
CA CYS A 6 8.71 -7.10 20.91
C CYS A 6 7.32 -7.16 20.27
N VAL A 7 6.31 -6.59 20.94
CA VAL A 7 4.93 -6.49 20.42
C VAL A 7 4.87 -5.56 19.21
N SER A 8 5.54 -4.39 19.24
CA SER A 8 5.56 -3.46 18.11
C SER A 8 6.13 -4.10 16.85
N ILE A 9 7.31 -4.73 16.97
CA ILE A 9 7.98 -5.42 15.86
C ILE A 9 7.11 -6.56 15.31
N GLY A 10 6.47 -7.31 16.22
CA GLY A 10 5.57 -8.39 15.83
C GLY A 10 4.39 -7.91 14.98
N ILE A 11 3.76 -6.79 15.38
CA ILE A 11 2.64 -6.19 14.63
C ILE A 11 3.11 -5.70 13.26
N GLU A 12 4.24 -5.00 13.18
CA GLU A 12 4.79 -4.49 11.92
C GLU A 12 5.08 -5.60 10.90
N ILE A 13 5.69 -6.70 11.34
CA ILE A 13 5.96 -7.85 10.45
C ILE A 13 4.66 -8.47 9.94
N ILE A 14 3.67 -8.61 10.82
CA ILE A 14 2.35 -9.15 10.45
C ILE A 14 1.68 -8.23 9.44
N THR A 15 1.65 -6.91 9.68
CA THR A 15 1.02 -5.96 8.76
C THR A 15 1.73 -5.91 7.41
N MET A 16 3.07 -5.99 7.37
CA MET A 16 3.82 -6.11 6.11
C MET A 16 3.42 -7.37 5.32
N PHE A 17 3.30 -8.52 5.98
CA PHE A 17 2.86 -9.76 5.35
C PHE A 17 1.43 -9.64 4.80
N PHE A 18 0.50 -9.09 5.59
CA PHE A 18 -0.87 -8.87 5.14
C PHE A 18 -0.94 -7.89 3.96
N ALA A 19 -0.18 -6.80 4.00
CA ALA A 19 -0.12 -5.84 2.90
C ALA A 19 0.39 -6.49 1.60
N LEU A 20 1.42 -7.34 1.69
CA LEU A 20 1.93 -8.09 0.55
C LEU A 20 0.85 -9.04 -0.04
N ILE A 21 0.17 -9.78 0.84
CA ILE A 21 -0.91 -10.69 0.43
C ILE A 21 -2.05 -9.91 -0.23
N LEU A 22 -2.48 -8.79 0.36
CA LEU A 22 -3.54 -7.94 -0.18
C LEU A 22 -3.14 -7.30 -1.52
N SER A 23 -1.88 -6.90 -1.66
CA SER A 23 -1.35 -6.40 -2.92
C SER A 23 -1.38 -7.49 -4.00
N LEU A 24 -0.95 -8.71 -3.68
CA LEU A 24 -0.97 -9.86 -4.60
C LEU A 24 -2.40 -10.27 -4.99
N VAL A 25 -3.32 -10.33 -4.03
CA VAL A 25 -4.72 -10.66 -4.28
C VAL A 25 -5.36 -9.59 -5.17
N SER A 26 -5.11 -8.31 -4.87
CA SER A 26 -5.61 -7.19 -5.66
C SER A 26 -5.03 -7.18 -7.08
N PHE A 27 -3.74 -7.50 -7.23
CA PHE A 27 -3.08 -7.63 -8.53
C PHE A 27 -3.62 -8.82 -9.34
N ARG A 28 -3.84 -9.96 -8.69
CA ARG A 28 -4.42 -11.14 -9.34
C ARG A 28 -5.87 -10.89 -9.75
N ALA A 29 -6.63 -10.17 -8.93
CA ALA A 29 -7.99 -9.73 -9.26
C ALA A 29 -7.97 -8.72 -10.42
N TYR A 30 -7.01 -7.80 -10.45
CA TYR A 30 -6.81 -6.88 -11.57
C TYR A 30 -6.56 -7.65 -12.87
N ARG A 31 -5.65 -8.64 -12.86
CA ARG A 31 -5.33 -9.44 -14.04
C ARG A 31 -6.55 -10.21 -14.58
N ARG A 32 -7.50 -10.57 -13.72
CA ARG A 32 -8.72 -11.30 -14.11
C ARG A 32 -9.85 -10.38 -14.56
N SER A 33 -10.00 -9.22 -13.93
CA SER A 33 -11.17 -8.33 -14.13
C SER A 33 -10.88 -7.11 -15.00
N GLY A 34 -9.61 -6.75 -15.26
CA GLY A 34 -9.22 -5.59 -16.07
C GLY A 34 -9.54 -4.21 -15.47
N LYS A 35 -10.07 -4.17 -14.24
CA LYS A 35 -10.54 -2.94 -13.60
C LYS A 35 -9.38 -2.14 -13.00
N ARG A 36 -9.08 -0.96 -13.57
CA ARG A 36 -7.99 -0.06 -13.13
C ARG A 36 -8.02 0.27 -11.63
N ARG A 37 -9.21 0.26 -11.01
CA ARG A 37 -9.40 0.43 -9.57
C ARG A 37 -8.62 -0.59 -8.73
N LEU A 38 -8.63 -1.86 -9.13
CA LEU A 38 -7.91 -2.93 -8.40
C LEU A 38 -6.39 -2.75 -8.50
N LEU A 39 -5.92 -2.15 -9.59
CA LEU A 39 -4.52 -1.79 -9.78
C LEU A 39 -4.09 -0.70 -8.78
N LEU A 40 -4.91 0.34 -8.60
CA LEU A 40 -4.64 1.40 -7.62
C LEU A 40 -4.63 0.86 -6.18
N VAL A 41 -5.57 -0.03 -5.85
CA VAL A 41 -5.62 -0.69 -4.53
C VAL A 41 -4.36 -1.55 -4.32
N SER A 42 -3.98 -2.36 -5.31
CA SER A 42 -2.75 -3.15 -5.27
C SER A 42 -1.52 -2.27 -5.09
N PHE A 43 -1.46 -1.15 -5.81
CA PHE A 43 -0.39 -0.16 -5.73
C PHE A 43 -0.31 0.48 -4.34
N GLY A 44 -1.45 0.84 -3.74
CA GLY A 44 -1.49 1.38 -2.38
C GLY A 44 -0.90 0.42 -1.33
N PHE A 45 -1.30 -0.86 -1.38
CA PHE A 45 -0.72 -1.88 -0.51
C PHE A 45 0.76 -2.16 -0.80
N LEU A 46 1.17 -2.08 -2.07
CA LEU A 46 2.57 -2.22 -2.44
C LEU A 46 3.42 -1.06 -1.92
N LEU A 47 2.88 0.17 -1.98
CA LEU A 47 3.51 1.37 -1.42
C LEU A 47 3.70 1.24 0.09
N TYR A 48 2.72 0.68 0.81
CA TYR A 48 2.84 0.39 2.23
C TYR A 48 4.01 -0.55 2.51
N PHE A 49 4.07 -1.67 1.78
CA PHE A 49 5.15 -2.63 1.92
C PHE A 49 6.53 -2.01 1.59
N LEU A 50 6.61 -1.21 0.53
CA LEU A 50 7.83 -0.54 0.14
C LEU A 50 8.28 0.51 1.16
N LYS A 51 7.35 1.31 1.70
CA LYS A 51 7.61 2.29 2.77
C LYS A 51 8.32 1.62 3.94
N GLU A 52 7.76 0.51 4.42
CA GLU A 52 8.29 -0.20 5.57
C GLU A 52 9.67 -0.80 5.32
N ILE A 53 9.91 -1.38 4.13
CA ILE A 53 11.24 -1.86 3.75
C ILE A 53 12.25 -0.70 3.71
N VAL A 54 11.86 0.43 3.12
CA VAL A 54 12.74 1.60 3.00
C VAL A 54 13.07 2.15 4.39
N LEU A 55 12.09 2.26 5.29
CA LEU A 55 12.31 2.69 6.67
C LEU A 55 13.25 1.75 7.42
N TRP A 56 13.02 0.43 7.34
CA TRP A 56 13.89 -0.58 7.95
C TRP A 56 15.32 -0.54 7.39
N ALA A 57 15.46 -0.47 6.07
CA ALA A 57 16.77 -0.40 5.42
C ALA A 57 17.51 0.89 5.80
N TRP A 58 16.80 2.03 5.84
CA TRP A 58 17.42 3.31 6.18
C TRP A 58 17.78 3.40 7.66
N ALA A 59 16.96 2.85 8.55
CA ALA A 59 17.27 2.78 9.98
C ALA A 59 18.55 1.95 10.24
N LEU A 60 18.80 0.92 9.42
CA LEU A 60 20.03 0.11 9.46
C LEU A 60 21.25 0.86 8.90
N ILE A 61 21.10 1.64 7.83
CA ILE A 61 22.22 2.27 7.11
C ILE A 61 22.58 3.65 7.69
N PHE A 62 21.59 4.44 8.13
CA PHE A 62 21.76 5.79 8.67
C PHE A 62 20.96 5.98 9.97
N PRO A 63 21.45 5.45 11.11
CA PRO A 63 20.82 5.67 12.40
C PRO A 63 20.86 7.17 12.75
N GLY A 64 19.69 7.82 12.86
CA GLY A 64 19.56 9.22 13.24
C GLY A 64 19.13 10.19 12.12
N PHE A 65 18.63 9.70 10.99
CA PHE A 65 18.11 10.57 9.93
C PHE A 65 16.72 11.13 10.29
N GLU A 66 16.68 12.36 10.82
CA GLU A 66 15.46 13.00 11.35
C GLU A 66 14.34 13.20 10.30
N PHE A 67 14.66 13.19 9.01
CA PHE A 67 13.67 13.35 7.94
C PHE A 67 12.86 12.07 7.65
N LEU A 68 13.19 10.92 8.26
CA LEU A 68 12.46 9.67 8.03
C LEU A 68 10.99 9.77 8.42
N ASP A 69 10.67 10.48 9.50
CA ASP A 69 9.28 10.68 9.94
C ASP A 69 8.49 11.53 8.94
N VAL A 70 9.12 12.55 8.36
CA VAL A 70 8.49 13.41 7.34
C VAL A 70 8.22 12.61 6.07
N ILE A 71 9.20 11.82 5.61
CA ILE A 71 9.06 10.96 4.44
C ILE A 71 7.97 9.91 4.69
N SER A 72 7.97 9.29 5.87
CA SER A 72 6.96 8.32 6.31
C SER A 72 5.55 8.91 6.21
N ALA A 73 5.34 10.11 6.74
CA ALA A 73 4.05 10.80 6.69
C ALA A 73 3.61 11.16 5.26
N ILE A 74 4.54 11.57 4.40
CA ILE A 74 4.26 11.85 2.98
C ILE A 74 3.82 10.56 2.26
N LEU A 75 4.49 9.44 2.52
CA LEU A 75 4.11 8.15 1.93
C LEU A 75 2.74 7.67 2.45
N GLU A 76 2.43 7.87 3.72
CA GLU A 76 1.10 7.59 4.27
C GLU A 76 0.01 8.41 3.61
N PHE A 77 0.26 9.71 3.42
CA PHE A 77 -0.67 10.56 2.69
C PHE A 77 -0.86 10.10 1.23
N ALA A 78 0.23 9.72 0.55
CA ALA A 78 0.17 9.20 -0.81
C ALA A 78 -0.60 7.88 -0.90
N MET A 79 -0.48 7.00 0.10
CA MET A 79 -1.27 5.76 0.19
C MET A 79 -2.76 6.05 0.33
N ILE A 80 -3.12 6.93 1.27
CA ILE A 80 -4.51 7.35 1.49
C ILE A 80 -5.08 7.99 0.22
N ALA A 81 -4.31 8.87 -0.42
CA ALA A 81 -4.70 9.49 -1.69
C ALA A 81 -4.92 8.43 -2.78
N THR A 82 -4.06 7.41 -2.87
CA THR A 82 -4.21 6.31 -3.83
C THR A 82 -5.50 5.53 -3.58
N PHE A 83 -5.81 5.19 -2.33
CA PHE A 83 -7.07 4.52 -1.99
C PHE A 83 -8.28 5.41 -2.29
N PHE A 84 -8.19 6.71 -1.99
CA PHE A 84 -9.26 7.66 -2.28
C PHE A 84 -9.50 7.78 -3.78
N VAL A 85 -8.44 7.91 -4.59
CA VAL A 85 -8.53 7.90 -6.06
C VAL A 85 -9.10 6.58 -6.55
N ALA A 86 -8.69 5.45 -5.98
CA ALA A 86 -9.25 4.15 -6.34
C ALA A 86 -10.77 4.09 -6.10
N ILE A 87 -11.27 4.68 -5.02
CA ILE A 87 -12.71 4.75 -4.72
C ILE A 87 -13.42 5.77 -5.62
N ALA A 88 -12.82 6.94 -5.82
CA ALA A 88 -13.39 8.04 -6.60
C ALA A 88 -13.38 7.78 -8.11
N THR A 89 -12.51 6.89 -8.59
CA THR A 89 -12.52 6.40 -9.97
C THR A 89 -13.78 5.55 -10.15
N LYS A 90 -14.90 6.21 -10.47
CA LYS A 90 -16.08 5.55 -11.03
C LYS A 90 -15.59 4.80 -12.26
N GLU A 91 -15.76 3.48 -12.25
CA GLU A 91 -15.75 2.71 -13.48
C GLU A 91 -16.75 3.39 -14.39
N GLY A 92 -16.24 4.13 -15.39
CA GLY A 92 -17.05 4.54 -16.51
C GLY A 92 -17.72 3.26 -16.98
N LYS A 93 -19.06 3.21 -16.83
CA LYS A 93 -19.87 2.16 -17.40
C LYS A 93 -19.31 1.90 -18.79
N SER A 94 -18.95 0.65 -19.06
CA SER A 94 -18.91 0.21 -20.45
C SER A 94 -20.30 0.55 -20.98
N VAL A 95 -20.41 1.65 -21.73
CA VAL A 95 -21.54 1.91 -22.60
C VAL A 95 -21.29 0.98 -23.78
N GLU A 96 -21.45 -0.30 -23.50
CA GLU A 96 -21.64 -1.36 -24.45
C GLU A 96 -23.10 -1.78 -24.29
N SER A 97 -23.98 -0.77 -24.41
CA SER A 97 -25.27 -0.95 -25.06
C SER A 97 -24.91 -0.89 -26.53
N GLN A 98 -24.61 -2.04 -27.14
CA GLN A 98 -25.60 -2.68 -28.00
C GLN A 98 -26.35 -1.59 -28.80
N MET A 99 -25.64 -0.99 -29.75
CA MET A 99 -26.20 -0.86 -31.09
C MET A 99 -26.18 -2.27 -31.65
N GLU A 100 -27.31 -2.97 -31.55
CA GLU A 100 -27.79 -3.98 -32.50
C GLU A 100 -29.23 -4.35 -32.15
#